data_AF-A0A1G2MBU7-F1
#
_entry.id   AF-A0A1G2MBU7-F1
#
_cell.length_a   1.000
_cell.length_b   1.000
_cell.length_c   1.000
_cell.angle_alpha   90.00
_cell.angle_beta   90.00
_cell.angle_gamma   90.00
#
_symmetry.space_group_name_H-M   'P 1'
#
loop_
_entity.id
_entity.type
_entity.pdbx_description
1 polymer ?
#
loop_
_entity_poly.entity_id
_entity_poly.type
_entity_poly.pdbx_seq_one_letter_code
_entity_poly.pdbx_strand_id
1 'polypeptide(L)'
;MHFQVSEKTKKPFSLKIFVITVFGSLIAYNVLVAIIMGQFFPKRWALQVSASNASVFWTFVGMSFFNCFVEYFFHRYVLHARVVWFLSPFYRKHTRHHGLTPIAFRPHRESTPTIENRFPIIREEQHEASFFPWYAFVAFTLVATTLFIAVHWLFPRIPIFLGGSLGIASSLFLYEVLHAISHWPIEKWKPLITHRRFGRAFQCVYAFHAGHHVNVLCNESVSGFFGLPLADLVFGTLVLSPTWFPHGETPSEREMKFKMPRRARFIVFLDRFAARSHRSRSGV
;
A
#
# COMPACT_ATOMS: atom_id res chain seq x y z
N MET A 1 -18.92 -37.31 -2.00
CA MET A 1 -19.18 -36.51 -0.78
C MET A 1 -19.08 -35.04 -1.15
N HIS A 2 -20.21 -34.41 -1.46
CA HIS A 2 -20.26 -32.99 -1.80
C HIS A 2 -20.02 -32.17 -0.53
N PHE A 3 -18.90 -31.47 -0.45
CA PHE A 3 -18.74 -30.42 0.55
C PHE A 3 -19.64 -29.25 0.15
N GLN A 4 -20.85 -29.21 0.71
CA GLN A 4 -21.60 -27.97 0.82
C GLN A 4 -20.80 -27.05 1.74
N VAL A 5 -20.05 -26.13 1.14
CA VAL A 5 -19.50 -24.98 1.85
C VAL A 5 -20.70 -24.18 2.31
N SER A 6 -20.97 -24.24 3.62
CA SER A 6 -21.96 -23.40 4.29
C SER A 6 -21.84 -21.96 3.81
N GLU A 7 -22.93 -21.42 3.25
CA GLU A 7 -23.08 -19.99 2.98
C GLU A 7 -23.10 -19.24 4.31
N LYS A 8 -21.95 -19.07 4.95
CA LYS A 8 -21.80 -18.04 5.98
C LYS A 8 -22.15 -16.73 5.31
N THR A 9 -23.17 -16.08 5.87
CA THR A 9 -23.80 -14.85 5.42
C THR A 9 -22.76 -13.84 4.94
N LYS A 10 -22.67 -13.69 3.61
CA LYS A 10 -21.80 -12.71 2.93
C LYS A 10 -22.24 -11.31 3.36
N LYS A 11 -21.63 -10.73 4.40
CA LYS A 11 -21.82 -9.30 4.66
C LYS A 11 -21.09 -8.54 3.54
N PRO A 12 -21.79 -7.77 2.70
CA PRO A 12 -21.13 -7.00 1.66
C PRO A 12 -20.28 -5.91 2.31
N PHE A 13 -19.02 -5.79 1.87
CA PHE A 13 -18.16 -4.70 2.29
C PHE A 13 -18.73 -3.35 1.86
N SER A 14 -18.79 -2.43 2.82
CA SER A 14 -19.15 -1.04 2.55
C SER A 14 -17.90 -0.18 2.48
N LEU A 15 -17.48 0.16 1.26
CA LEU A 15 -16.40 1.12 1.03
C LEU A 15 -16.67 2.45 1.74
N LYS A 16 -17.93 2.88 1.80
CA LYS A 16 -18.32 4.12 2.50
C LYS A 16 -17.98 4.05 3.98
N ILE A 17 -18.38 2.97 4.66
CA ILE A 17 -18.09 2.79 6.09
C ILE A 17 -16.59 2.70 6.29
N PHE A 18 -15.89 1.93 5.45
CA PHE A 18 -14.43 1.81 5.51
C PHE A 18 -13.72 3.17 5.41
N VAL A 19 -14.08 3.99 4.42
CA VAL A 19 -13.52 5.34 4.24
C VAL A 19 -13.81 6.22 5.46
N ILE A 20 -15.04 6.19 5.99
CA ILE A 20 -15.41 6.95 7.19
C ILE A 20 -14.59 6.50 8.39
N THR A 21 -14.41 5.19 8.59
CA THR A 21 -13.63 4.64 9.70
C THR A 21 -12.17 5.02 9.61
N VAL A 22 -11.54 4.88 8.45
CA VAL A 22 -10.13 5.27 8.24
C VAL A 22 -9.97 6.77 8.45
N PHE A 23 -10.81 7.59 7.82
CA PHE A 23 -10.77 9.04 7.94
C PHE A 23 -10.98 9.51 9.39
N GLY A 24 -12.00 8.99 10.07
CA GLY A 24 -12.30 9.30 11.46
C GLY A 24 -11.19 8.89 12.43
N SER A 25 -10.57 7.72 12.22
CA SER A 25 -9.42 7.27 13.02
C SER A 25 -8.23 8.22 12.89
N LEU A 26 -7.97 8.70 11.68
CA LEU A 26 -6.87 9.63 11.41
C LEU A 26 -7.13 11.04 11.93
N ILE A 27 -8.39 11.51 11.91
CA ILE A 27 -8.79 12.76 12.59
C ILE A 27 -8.58 12.63 14.10
N ALA A 28 -9.11 11.56 14.71
CA ALA A 28 -8.99 11.32 16.14
C ALA A 28 -7.52 11.31 16.57
N TYR A 29 -6.66 10.71 15.74
CA TYR A 29 -5.21 10.76 15.94
C TYR A 29 -4.64 12.20 15.91
N ASN A 30 -4.92 12.97 14.87
CA ASN A 30 -4.38 14.34 14.76
C ASN A 30 -4.88 15.24 15.91
N VAL A 31 -6.13 15.06 16.34
CA VAL A 31 -6.69 15.73 17.51
C VAL A 31 -5.94 15.33 18.78
N LEU A 32 -5.66 14.04 18.97
CA LEU A 32 -4.88 13.57 20.12
C LEU A 32 -3.47 14.17 20.14
N VAL A 33 -2.78 14.24 18.99
CA VAL A 33 -1.47 14.92 18.90
C VAL A 33 -1.59 16.39 19.28
N ALA A 34 -2.59 17.09 18.75
CA ALA A 34 -2.83 18.50 19.08
C ALA A 34 -3.09 18.70 20.58
N ILE A 35 -3.87 17.82 21.22
CA ILE A 35 -4.13 17.85 22.66
C ILE A 35 -2.83 17.62 23.44
N ILE A 36 -2.08 16.55 23.13
CA ILE A 36 -0.82 16.23 23.82
C ILE A 36 0.17 17.38 23.68
N MET A 37 0.36 17.89 22.47
CA MET A 37 1.28 19.00 22.22
C MET A 37 0.81 20.29 22.90
N GLY A 38 -0.49 20.58 22.88
CA GLY A 38 -1.06 21.76 23.53
C GLY A 38 -0.93 21.73 25.05
N GLN A 39 -1.15 20.58 25.69
CA GLN A 39 -1.13 20.43 27.14
C GLN A 39 0.30 20.32 27.70
N PHE A 40 1.13 19.47 27.10
CA PHE A 40 2.45 19.15 27.65
C PHE A 40 3.58 20.00 27.04
N PHE A 41 3.36 20.56 25.84
CA PHE A 41 4.37 21.34 25.13
C PHE A 41 3.81 22.66 24.57
N PRO A 42 3.09 23.47 25.36
CA PRO A 42 2.30 24.61 24.88
C PRO A 42 3.12 25.61 24.07
N LYS A 43 4.36 25.90 24.49
CA LYS A 43 5.26 26.81 23.76
C LYS A 43 5.66 26.26 22.39
N ARG A 44 5.90 24.95 22.28
CA ARG A 44 6.25 24.31 21.01
C ARG A 44 5.02 24.22 20.11
N TRP A 45 3.87 23.88 20.68
CA TRP A 45 2.60 23.87 19.95
C TRP A 45 2.23 25.25 19.41
N ALA A 46 2.42 26.31 20.19
CA ALA A 46 2.21 27.70 19.75
C ALA A 46 3.02 28.06 18.50
N LEU A 47 4.24 27.52 18.35
CA LEU A 47 5.05 27.70 17.13
C LEU A 47 4.50 26.93 15.93
N GLN A 48 3.87 25.77 16.15
CA GLN A 48 3.27 24.97 15.08
C GLN A 48 2.02 25.66 14.52
N VAL A 49 1.15 26.17 15.41
CA VAL A 49 -0.11 26.82 15.02
C VAL A 49 0.08 28.26 14.54
N SER A 50 1.17 28.92 14.91
CA SER A 50 1.54 30.25 14.39
C SER A 50 2.35 30.18 13.09
N ALA A 51 2.72 28.99 12.63
CA ALA A 51 3.39 28.82 11.35
C ALA A 51 2.47 29.26 10.20
N SER A 52 3.06 29.85 9.15
CA SER A 52 2.30 30.24 7.97
C SER A 52 1.70 29.02 7.26
N ASN A 53 0.54 29.21 6.62
CA ASN A 53 -0.09 28.16 5.81
C ASN A 53 0.87 27.57 4.77
N ALA A 54 1.74 28.39 4.18
CA ALA A 54 2.75 27.93 3.23
C ALA A 54 3.79 27.00 3.88
N SER A 55 4.24 27.30 5.11
CA SER A 55 5.19 26.45 5.84
C SER A 55 4.57 25.09 6.19
N VAL A 56 3.31 25.10 6.64
CA VAL A 56 2.55 23.87 6.91
C VAL A 56 2.36 23.05 5.63
N PHE A 57 1.96 23.70 4.54
CA PHE A 57 1.77 23.06 3.23
C PHE A 57 3.06 22.41 2.73
N TRP A 58 4.19 23.11 2.73
CA TRP A 58 5.46 22.53 2.26
C TRP A 58 5.98 21.43 3.17
N THR A 59 5.74 21.53 4.47
CA THR A 59 6.04 20.44 5.42
C THR A 59 5.18 19.21 5.14
N PHE A 60 3.89 19.40 4.84
CA PHE A 60 2.97 18.35 4.43
C PHE A 60 3.41 17.67 3.13
N VAL A 61 3.76 18.45 2.10
CA VAL A 61 4.24 17.94 0.82
C VAL A 61 5.55 17.17 1.01
N GLY A 62 6.51 17.74 1.75
CA GLY A 62 7.79 17.09 2.03
C GLY A 62 7.64 15.79 2.80
N MET A 63 6.75 15.74 3.80
CA MET A 63 6.45 14.51 4.53
C MET A 63 5.75 13.47 3.64
N SER A 64 4.80 13.88 2.80
CA SER A 64 4.14 12.97 1.85
C SER A 64 5.13 12.38 0.85
N PHE A 65 6.09 13.19 0.38
CA PHE A 65 7.19 12.72 -0.47
C PHE A 65 8.09 11.73 0.28
N PHE A 66 8.50 12.03 1.51
CA PHE A 66 9.27 11.09 2.32
C PHE A 66 8.51 9.76 2.53
N ASN A 67 7.22 9.83 2.84
CA ASN A 67 6.38 8.67 3.10
C ASN A 67 6.26 7.74 1.89
N CYS A 68 6.31 8.24 0.65
CA CYS A 68 6.25 7.36 -0.52
C CYS A 68 7.42 6.36 -0.56
N PHE A 69 8.61 6.75 -0.08
CA PHE A 69 9.75 5.85 0.05
C PHE A 69 9.60 4.93 1.27
N VAL A 70 9.11 5.45 2.39
CA VAL A 70 8.83 4.64 3.59
C VAL A 70 7.85 3.52 3.25
N GLU A 71 6.75 3.84 2.56
CA GLU A 71 5.76 2.89 2.07
C GLU A 71 6.41 1.81 1.20
N TYR A 72 7.23 2.21 0.22
CA TYR A 72 7.96 1.28 -0.64
C TYR A 72 8.80 0.27 0.16
N PHE A 73 9.63 0.75 1.09
CA PHE A 73 10.47 -0.12 1.91
C PHE A 73 9.66 -0.98 2.88
N PHE A 74 8.58 -0.42 3.44
CA PHE A 74 7.68 -1.15 4.31
C PHE A 74 6.98 -2.28 3.56
N HIS A 75 6.39 -2.00 2.40
CA HIS A 75 5.73 -2.99 1.57
C HIS A 75 6.70 -4.12 1.18
N ARG A 76 7.86 -3.75 0.63
CA ARG A 76 8.83 -4.74 0.15
C ARG A 76 9.49 -5.57 1.26
N TYR A 77 9.97 -4.93 2.33
CA TYR A 77 10.83 -5.60 3.31
C TYR A 77 10.13 -5.98 4.61
N VAL A 78 9.01 -5.32 4.94
CA VAL A 78 8.18 -5.71 6.09
C VAL A 78 7.05 -6.63 5.63
N LEU A 79 6.30 -6.24 4.59
CA LEU A 79 5.12 -7.00 4.17
C LEU A 79 5.46 -8.23 3.31
N HIS A 80 6.50 -8.17 2.46
CA HIS A 80 6.86 -9.28 1.57
C HIS A 80 8.07 -10.12 2.00
N ALA A 81 9.04 -9.55 2.72
CA ALA A 81 10.28 -10.27 3.05
C ALA A 81 10.48 -10.59 4.55
N ARG A 82 9.60 -10.12 5.44
CA ARG A 82 9.66 -10.36 6.90
C ARG A 82 11.03 -10.02 7.54
N VAL A 83 11.70 -8.97 7.07
CA VAL A 83 13.05 -8.60 7.56
C VAL A 83 13.02 -8.22 9.04
N VAL A 84 11.94 -7.58 9.49
CA VAL A 84 11.73 -7.17 10.87
C VAL A 84 10.80 -8.16 11.58
N TRP A 85 11.35 -9.02 12.43
CA TRP A 85 10.64 -10.17 12.97
C TRP A 85 9.42 -9.81 13.83
N PHE A 86 9.48 -8.75 14.65
CA PHE A 86 8.35 -8.34 15.48
C PHE A 86 7.20 -7.75 14.66
N LEU A 87 7.45 -7.36 13.40
CA LEU A 87 6.44 -6.95 12.43
C LEU A 87 5.89 -8.13 11.60
N SER A 88 6.20 -9.38 11.97
CA SER A 88 5.65 -10.58 11.31
C SER A 88 4.12 -10.63 11.22
N PRO A 89 3.32 -10.06 12.15
CA PRO A 89 1.87 -9.98 11.96
C PRO A 89 1.47 -9.30 10.64
N PHE A 90 2.16 -8.23 10.25
CA PHE A 90 1.93 -7.53 8.99
C PHE A 90 2.28 -8.40 7.78
N TYR A 91 3.45 -9.04 7.81
CA TYR A 91 3.85 -10.02 6.78
C TYR A 91 2.78 -11.10 6.59
N ARG A 92 2.37 -11.79 7.66
CA ARG A 92 1.38 -12.88 7.57
C ARG A 92 0.04 -12.40 7.01
N LYS A 93 -0.42 -11.23 7.44
CA LYS A 93 -1.66 -10.63 6.96
C LYS A 93 -1.58 -10.29 5.47
N HIS A 94 -0.47 -9.69 5.05
CA HIS A 94 -0.25 -9.30 3.66
C HIS A 94 -0.06 -10.50 2.71
N THR A 95 0.70 -11.51 3.13
CA THR A 95 0.82 -12.76 2.36
C THR A 95 -0.53 -13.48 2.26
N ARG A 96 -1.37 -13.44 3.32
CA ARG A 96 -2.74 -13.95 3.26
C ARG A 96 -3.59 -13.17 2.24
N HIS A 97 -3.47 -11.84 2.20
CA HIS A 97 -4.14 -11.01 1.19
C HIS A 97 -3.78 -11.45 -0.24
N HIS A 98 -2.48 -11.55 -0.54
CA HIS A 98 -1.97 -12.05 -1.83
C HIS A 98 -2.45 -13.48 -2.13
N GLY A 99 -2.48 -14.36 -1.13
CA GLY A 99 -3.00 -15.73 -1.28
C GLY A 99 -4.50 -15.80 -1.55
N LEU A 100 -5.28 -14.79 -1.14
CA LEU A 100 -6.73 -14.71 -1.36
C LEU A 100 -7.11 -13.89 -2.60
N THR A 101 -6.19 -13.11 -3.16
CA THR A 101 -6.37 -12.29 -4.36
C THR A 101 -5.38 -12.60 -5.50
N PRO A 102 -4.96 -13.86 -5.72
CA PRO A 102 -3.87 -14.16 -6.64
C PRO A 102 -4.25 -13.87 -8.09
N ILE A 103 -3.23 -13.48 -8.88
CA ILE A 103 -3.25 -13.57 -10.33
C ILE A 103 -2.15 -14.55 -10.75
N ALA A 104 -2.52 -15.70 -11.27
CA ALA A 104 -1.59 -16.78 -11.62
C ALA A 104 -1.83 -17.31 -13.04
N PHE A 105 -0.76 -17.72 -13.71
CA PHE A 105 -0.84 -18.44 -14.98
C PHE A 105 -0.86 -19.93 -14.68
N ARG A 106 -2.03 -20.57 -14.77
CA ARG A 106 -2.19 -21.99 -14.46
C ARG A 106 -1.92 -22.83 -15.72
N PRO A 107 -1.00 -23.80 -15.65
CA PRO A 107 -0.89 -24.80 -16.72
C PRO A 107 -2.15 -25.67 -16.67
N HIS A 108 -2.78 -25.87 -17.83
CA HIS A 108 -3.73 -26.94 -17.99
C HIS A 108 -2.96 -28.20 -18.40
N ARG A 109 -3.34 -29.38 -17.90
CA ARG A 109 -2.56 -30.63 -18.07
C ARG A 109 -2.26 -30.98 -19.54
N GLU A 110 -3.05 -30.49 -20.51
CA GLU A 110 -2.88 -30.75 -21.94
C GLU A 110 -3.20 -29.55 -22.86
N SER A 111 -3.32 -28.31 -22.34
CA SER A 111 -3.67 -27.13 -23.16
C SER A 111 -2.84 -25.88 -22.85
N THR A 112 -3.05 -24.83 -23.64
CA THR A 112 -2.50 -23.49 -23.38
C THR A 112 -2.80 -23.06 -21.94
N PRO A 113 -1.83 -22.39 -21.27
CA PRO A 113 -2.04 -21.90 -19.91
C PRO A 113 -3.22 -20.92 -19.88
N THR A 114 -3.93 -20.86 -18.76
CA THR A 114 -5.02 -19.90 -18.54
C THR A 114 -4.72 -18.96 -17.38
N ILE A 115 -5.27 -17.75 -17.44
CA ILE A 115 -5.14 -16.77 -16.37
C ILE A 115 -6.17 -17.08 -15.27
N GLU A 116 -5.70 -17.41 -14.08
CA GLU A 116 -6.52 -17.40 -12.87
C GLU A 116 -6.39 -16.02 -12.22
N ASN A 117 -7.41 -15.17 -12.39
CA ASN A 117 -7.49 -13.87 -11.72
C ASN A 117 -8.56 -13.90 -10.62
N ARG A 118 -8.14 -13.77 -9.35
CA ARG A 118 -8.99 -13.57 -8.17
C ARG A 118 -8.74 -12.22 -7.48
N PHE A 119 -8.13 -11.29 -8.22
CA PHE A 119 -7.70 -9.98 -7.74
C PHE A 119 -8.82 -9.16 -7.07
N PRO A 120 -10.08 -9.15 -7.56
CA PRO A 120 -11.13 -8.38 -6.89
C PRO A 120 -11.41 -8.86 -5.47
N ILE A 121 -11.56 -7.92 -4.55
CA ILE A 121 -11.98 -8.19 -3.17
C ILE A 121 -13.52 -8.16 -3.12
N ILE A 122 -14.11 -9.34 -3.03
CA ILE A 122 -15.58 -9.54 -3.04
C ILE A 122 -16.08 -10.39 -1.86
N ARG A 123 -15.18 -11.10 -1.16
CA ARG A 123 -15.48 -11.97 -0.01
C ARG A 123 -14.97 -11.36 1.28
N GLU A 124 -15.69 -11.59 2.38
CA GLU A 124 -15.35 -11.05 3.71
C GLU A 124 -13.92 -11.40 4.14
N GLU A 125 -13.46 -12.63 3.90
CA GLU A 125 -12.08 -13.04 4.20
C GLU A 125 -11.01 -12.27 3.42
N GLN A 126 -11.32 -11.84 2.18
CA GLN A 126 -10.42 -10.98 1.40
C GLN A 126 -10.40 -9.58 2.01
N HIS A 127 -11.58 -9.06 2.41
CA HIS A 127 -11.67 -7.76 3.07
C HIS A 127 -10.88 -7.74 4.38
N GLU A 128 -11.08 -8.69 5.27
CA GLU A 128 -10.35 -8.76 6.54
C GLU A 128 -8.83 -8.77 6.36
N ALA A 129 -8.34 -9.37 5.27
CA ALA A 129 -6.93 -9.45 4.94
C ALA A 129 -6.38 -8.17 4.27
N SER A 130 -7.22 -7.30 3.69
CA SER A 130 -6.78 -6.26 2.76
C SER A 130 -6.54 -4.86 3.35
N PHE A 131 -6.78 -4.64 4.64
CA PHE A 131 -6.58 -3.34 5.29
C PHE A 131 -5.81 -3.48 6.60
N PHE A 132 -5.15 -2.42 7.05
CA PHE A 132 -4.47 -2.44 8.34
C PHE A 132 -5.48 -2.42 9.50
N PRO A 133 -5.26 -3.24 10.55
CA PRO A 133 -6.08 -3.13 11.75
C PRO A 133 -5.91 -1.74 12.39
N TRP A 134 -6.95 -1.22 13.04
CA TRP A 134 -6.96 0.16 13.56
C TRP A 134 -5.75 0.49 14.47
N TYR A 135 -5.26 -0.49 15.24
CA TYR A 135 -4.10 -0.32 16.11
C TYR A 135 -2.79 -0.12 15.35
N ALA A 136 -2.71 -0.53 14.08
CA ALA A 136 -1.53 -0.27 13.25
C ALA A 136 -1.36 1.23 12.98
N PHE A 137 -2.47 1.98 12.85
CA PHE A 137 -2.41 3.43 12.70
C PHE A 137 -1.79 4.07 13.94
N VAL A 138 -2.12 3.59 15.15
CA VAL A 138 -1.48 4.03 16.40
C VAL A 138 0.03 3.73 16.38
N ALA A 139 0.44 2.54 15.94
CA ALA A 139 1.86 2.18 15.87
C ALA A 139 2.63 3.07 14.86
N PHE A 140 2.10 3.27 13.65
CA PHE A 140 2.72 4.14 12.64
C PHE A 140 2.85 5.57 13.14
N THR A 141 1.81 6.07 13.80
CA THR A 141 1.77 7.34 14.50
C THR A 141 2.87 7.49 15.55
N LEU A 142 3.10 6.47 16.39
CA LEU A 142 4.08 6.55 17.48
C LEU A 142 5.50 6.60 16.93
N VAL A 143 5.78 5.78 15.92
CA VAL A 143 7.05 5.77 15.19
C VAL A 143 7.27 7.14 14.53
N ALA A 144 6.25 7.66 13.87
CA ALA A 144 6.28 8.98 13.25
C ALA A 144 6.50 10.12 14.24
N THR A 145 5.80 10.11 15.37
CA THR A 145 5.94 11.12 16.42
C THR A 145 7.38 11.14 16.95
N THR A 146 8.01 9.97 17.10
CA THR A 146 9.42 9.86 17.47
C THR A 146 10.33 10.55 16.43
N LEU A 147 10.06 10.34 15.14
CA LEU A 147 10.77 11.03 14.06
C LEU A 147 10.51 12.56 14.10
N PHE A 148 9.29 12.99 14.37
CA PHE A 148 8.92 14.40 14.45
C PHE A 148 9.64 15.10 15.60
N ILE A 149 9.82 14.44 16.75
CA ILE A 149 10.62 14.96 17.85
C ILE A 149 12.06 15.23 17.38
N ALA A 150 12.69 14.26 16.69
CA ALA A 150 14.04 14.42 16.17
C ALA A 150 14.14 15.56 15.13
N VAL A 151 13.20 15.61 14.17
CA VAL A 151 13.16 16.67 13.15
C VAL A 151 12.90 18.03 13.78
N HIS A 152 12.00 18.13 14.75
CA HIS A 152 11.71 19.39 15.44
C HIS A 152 12.91 19.87 16.26
N TRP A 153 13.68 18.95 16.84
CA TRP A 153 14.88 19.31 17.58
C TRP A 153 15.95 19.89 16.64
N LEU A 154 16.15 19.27 15.48
CA LEU A 154 17.11 19.75 14.47
C LEU A 154 16.63 21.03 13.76
N PHE A 155 15.32 21.15 13.52
CA PHE A 155 14.70 22.21 12.74
C PHE A 155 13.45 22.76 13.44
N PRO A 156 13.62 23.55 14.53
CA PRO A 156 12.52 23.97 15.41
C PRO A 156 11.49 24.89 14.75
N ARG A 157 11.81 25.46 13.59
CA ARG A 157 10.91 26.34 12.81
C ARG A 157 10.03 25.57 11.82
N ILE A 158 10.32 24.30 11.55
CA ILE A 158 9.48 23.47 10.69
C ILE A 158 8.23 23.07 11.47
N PRO A 159 7.01 23.30 10.95
CA PRO A 159 5.78 22.87 11.58
C PRO A 159 5.56 21.35 11.42
N ILE A 160 6.53 20.55 11.84
CA ILE A 160 6.57 19.10 11.61
C ILE A 160 5.47 18.34 12.34
N PHE A 161 5.04 18.79 13.52
CA PHE A 161 3.94 18.13 14.23
C PHE A 161 2.60 18.42 13.57
N LEU A 162 2.41 19.60 12.95
CA LEU A 162 1.19 19.92 12.23
C LEU A 162 1.23 19.38 10.79
N GLY A 163 2.14 19.89 9.95
CA GLY A 163 2.27 19.49 8.55
C GLY A 163 2.71 18.04 8.38
N GLY A 164 3.60 17.53 9.24
CA GLY A 164 4.04 16.13 9.18
C GLY A 164 2.93 15.15 9.58
N SER A 165 2.17 15.43 10.64
CA SER A 165 1.03 14.57 11.04
C SER A 165 -0.05 14.54 9.95
N LEU A 166 -0.33 15.68 9.31
CA LEU A 166 -1.20 15.73 8.14
C LEU A 166 -0.64 14.88 6.99
N GLY A 167 0.66 14.98 6.71
CA GLY A 167 1.31 14.22 5.64
C GLY A 167 1.18 12.71 5.85
N ILE A 168 1.39 12.24 7.09
CA ILE A 168 1.23 10.82 7.45
C ILE A 168 -0.22 10.39 7.37
N ALA A 169 -1.14 11.18 7.94
CA ALA A 169 -2.56 10.87 7.88
C ALA A 169 -3.05 10.77 6.42
N SER A 170 -2.69 11.73 5.57
CA SER A 170 -3.03 11.66 4.15
C SER A 170 -2.37 10.48 3.43
N SER A 171 -1.13 10.14 3.73
CA SER A 171 -0.44 9.01 3.12
C SER A 171 -1.10 7.67 3.47
N LEU A 172 -1.46 7.48 4.75
CA LEU A 172 -2.16 6.28 5.25
C LEU A 172 -3.59 6.20 4.71
N PHE A 173 -4.31 7.33 4.67
CA PHE A 173 -5.63 7.40 4.08
C PHE A 173 -5.61 7.00 2.60
N LEU A 174 -4.70 7.62 1.83
CA LEU A 174 -4.55 7.31 0.42
C LEU A 174 -4.14 5.86 0.21
N TYR A 175 -3.26 5.31 1.06
CA TYR A 175 -2.83 3.91 0.96
C TYR A 175 -4.05 2.98 1.03
N GLU A 176 -4.85 3.10 2.10
CA GLU A 176 -6.01 2.24 2.33
C GLU A 176 -7.08 2.40 1.24
N VAL A 177 -7.37 3.64 0.85
CA VAL A 177 -8.42 3.94 -0.12
C VAL A 177 -8.01 3.52 -1.53
N LEU A 178 -6.80 3.85 -1.97
CA LEU A 178 -6.32 3.46 -3.30
C LEU A 178 -6.08 1.96 -3.39
N HIS A 179 -5.66 1.29 -2.29
CA HIS A 179 -5.61 -0.16 -2.22
C HIS A 179 -6.99 -0.77 -2.46
N ALA A 180 -8.01 -0.30 -1.73
CA ALA A 180 -9.37 -0.79 -1.85
C ALA A 180 -9.98 -0.55 -3.25
N ILE A 181 -9.71 0.62 -3.85
CA ILE A 181 -10.16 0.95 -5.21
C ILE A 181 -9.46 0.08 -6.25
N SER A 182 -8.15 -0.14 -6.10
CA SER A 182 -7.37 -0.99 -7.02
C SER A 182 -7.98 -2.40 -7.13
N HIS A 183 -8.50 -2.90 -6.02
CA HIS A 183 -9.15 -4.21 -5.91
C HIS A 183 -10.65 -4.23 -6.29
N TRP A 184 -11.18 -3.19 -6.92
CA TRP A 184 -12.56 -3.26 -7.43
C TRP A 184 -12.76 -4.36 -8.47
N PRO A 185 -13.98 -4.95 -8.55
CA PRO A 185 -14.36 -5.81 -9.65
C PRO A 185 -14.17 -5.12 -11.00
N ILE A 186 -13.82 -5.89 -12.03
CA ILE A 186 -13.52 -5.36 -13.34
C ILE A 186 -14.70 -4.58 -13.93
N GLU A 187 -15.93 -4.95 -13.58
CA GLU A 187 -17.16 -4.29 -14.03
C GLU A 187 -17.18 -2.80 -13.65
N LYS A 188 -16.54 -2.43 -12.54
CA LYS A 188 -16.38 -1.02 -12.13
C LYS A 188 -15.25 -0.33 -12.86
N TRP A 189 -14.18 -1.05 -13.18
CA TRP A 189 -13.03 -0.53 -13.92
C TRP A 189 -13.30 -0.38 -15.42
N LYS A 190 -14.15 -1.24 -15.99
CA LYS A 190 -14.40 -1.32 -17.43
C LYS A 190 -14.80 0.04 -18.03
N PRO A 191 -15.78 0.79 -17.49
CA PRO A 191 -16.12 2.12 -18.02
C PRO A 191 -14.95 3.12 -18.03
N LEU A 192 -14.08 3.03 -17.01
CA LEU A 192 -12.91 3.90 -16.88
C LEU A 192 -11.83 3.53 -17.90
N ILE A 193 -11.53 2.23 -18.03
CA ILE A 193 -10.51 1.69 -18.94
C ILE A 193 -10.93 1.84 -20.41
N THR A 194 -12.23 1.76 -20.71
CA THR A 194 -12.74 1.98 -22.07
C THR A 194 -12.95 3.47 -22.42
N HIS A 195 -12.66 4.39 -21.50
CA HIS A 195 -12.87 5.82 -21.74
C HIS A 195 -11.98 6.34 -22.89
N ARG A 196 -12.57 7.05 -23.87
CA ARG A 196 -11.88 7.45 -25.11
C ARG A 196 -10.58 8.24 -24.90
N ARG A 197 -10.54 9.14 -23.91
CA ARG A 197 -9.38 10.02 -23.65
C ARG A 197 -8.45 9.51 -22.55
N PHE A 198 -9.01 8.83 -21.56
CA PHE A 198 -8.32 8.51 -20.29
C PHE A 198 -8.19 7.00 -20.05
N GLY A 199 -8.71 6.17 -20.95
CA GLY A 199 -8.75 4.72 -20.80
C GLY A 199 -7.38 4.12 -20.56
N ARG A 200 -6.37 4.56 -21.32
CA ARG A 200 -4.98 4.12 -21.13
C ARG A 200 -4.43 4.48 -19.74
N ALA A 201 -4.75 5.66 -19.22
CA ALA A 201 -4.29 6.06 -17.90
C ALA A 201 -4.93 5.19 -16.81
N PHE A 202 -6.25 4.97 -16.86
CA PHE A 202 -6.93 4.08 -15.93
C PHE A 202 -6.49 2.63 -16.07
N GLN A 203 -6.18 2.18 -17.28
CA GLN A 203 -5.61 0.87 -17.52
C GLN A 203 -4.26 0.72 -16.82
N CYS A 204 -3.37 1.71 -16.93
CA CYS A 204 -2.09 1.70 -16.22
C CYS A 204 -2.30 1.65 -14.70
N VAL A 205 -3.25 2.42 -14.16
CA VAL A 205 -3.55 2.41 -12.71
C VAL A 205 -4.02 1.04 -12.25
N TYR A 206 -4.99 0.43 -12.94
CA TYR A 206 -5.46 -0.92 -12.64
C TYR A 206 -4.33 -1.96 -12.75
N ALA A 207 -3.63 -1.94 -13.88
CA ALA A 207 -2.61 -2.91 -14.23
C ALA A 207 -1.38 -2.82 -13.33
N PHE A 208 -1.12 -1.66 -12.71
CA PHE A 208 0.01 -1.46 -11.80
C PHE A 208 -0.11 -2.34 -10.55
N HIS A 209 -1.21 -2.20 -9.79
CA HIS A 209 -1.41 -3.03 -8.59
C HIS A 209 -1.80 -4.47 -8.93
N ALA A 210 -2.57 -4.70 -10.01
CA ALA A 210 -2.81 -6.06 -10.48
C ALA A 210 -1.51 -6.78 -10.85
N GLY A 211 -0.59 -6.08 -11.51
CA GLY A 211 0.75 -6.59 -11.82
C GLY A 211 1.57 -6.93 -10.56
N HIS A 212 1.45 -6.15 -9.49
CA HIS A 212 2.06 -6.49 -8.20
C HIS A 212 1.56 -7.85 -7.66
N HIS A 213 0.28 -8.19 -7.87
CA HIS A 213 -0.28 -9.50 -7.51
C HIS A 213 0.12 -10.65 -8.45
N VAL A 214 0.60 -10.34 -9.65
CA VAL A 214 1.27 -11.31 -10.54
C VAL A 214 2.72 -11.53 -10.09
N ASN A 215 3.40 -10.45 -9.70
CA ASN A 215 4.81 -10.46 -9.33
C ASN A 215 5.09 -9.45 -8.21
N VAL A 216 5.18 -9.96 -6.99
CA VAL A 216 5.43 -9.18 -5.78
C VAL A 216 6.80 -8.50 -5.72
N LEU A 217 7.65 -8.65 -6.75
CA LEU A 217 8.94 -7.98 -6.84
C LEU A 217 8.88 -6.62 -7.55
N CYS A 218 7.73 -6.23 -8.09
CA CYS A 218 7.50 -4.95 -8.77
C CYS A 218 6.29 -4.20 -8.21
N ASN A 219 6.18 -2.91 -8.54
CA ASN A 219 5.02 -2.06 -8.24
C ASN A 219 4.64 -2.07 -6.75
N GLU A 220 5.60 -1.75 -5.87
CA GLU A 220 5.43 -1.78 -4.41
C GLU A 220 4.60 -0.60 -3.89
N SER A 221 4.59 0.53 -4.60
CA SER A 221 3.75 1.65 -4.19
C SER A 221 2.27 1.27 -4.28
N VAL A 222 1.45 1.84 -3.43
CA VAL A 222 -0.01 1.78 -3.46
C VAL A 222 -0.55 3.20 -3.50
N SER A 223 -0.18 4.03 -2.52
CA SER A 223 -0.44 5.47 -2.56
C SER A 223 0.73 6.26 -3.10
N GLY A 224 1.97 5.86 -2.84
CA GLY A 224 3.14 6.57 -3.35
C GLY A 224 3.08 8.07 -3.00
N PHE A 225 3.52 8.92 -3.93
CA PHE A 225 3.38 10.37 -3.79
C PHE A 225 2.09 10.84 -4.46
N PHE A 226 0.99 10.87 -3.71
CA PHE A 226 -0.35 11.24 -4.21
C PHE A 226 -0.83 10.41 -5.41
N GLY A 227 -0.57 9.10 -5.39
CA GLY A 227 -0.89 8.13 -6.44
C GLY A 227 0.25 7.89 -7.42
N LEU A 228 1.33 8.68 -7.36
CA LEU A 228 2.49 8.52 -8.23
C LEU A 228 3.49 7.51 -7.63
N PRO A 229 3.87 6.45 -8.36
CA PRO A 229 4.78 5.41 -7.86
C PRO A 229 6.24 5.85 -7.96
N LEU A 230 6.59 6.99 -7.33
CA LEU A 230 7.91 7.62 -7.45
C LEU A 230 9.03 6.71 -6.96
N ALA A 231 8.83 6.01 -5.84
CA ALA A 231 9.83 5.09 -5.32
C ALA A 231 10.10 3.93 -6.30
N ASP A 232 9.06 3.36 -6.91
CA ASP A 232 9.21 2.32 -7.93
C ASP A 232 9.94 2.84 -9.18
N LEU A 233 9.67 4.08 -9.59
CA LEU A 233 10.38 4.72 -10.69
C LEU A 233 11.86 4.89 -10.36
N VAL A 234 12.17 5.46 -9.19
CA VAL A 234 13.55 5.71 -8.73
C VAL A 234 14.34 4.40 -8.60
N PHE A 235 13.70 3.34 -8.13
CA PHE A 235 14.36 2.06 -7.88
C PHE A 235 14.26 1.05 -9.02
N GLY A 236 13.61 1.41 -10.13
CA GLY A 236 13.47 0.55 -11.31
C GLY A 236 12.59 -0.67 -11.07
N THR A 237 11.63 -0.59 -10.15
CA THR A 237 10.60 -1.62 -9.90
C THR A 237 9.26 -1.32 -10.54
N LEU A 238 9.11 -0.17 -11.22
CA LEU A 238 7.91 0.15 -11.99
C LEU A 238 7.81 -0.73 -13.25
N VAL A 239 6.75 -1.52 -13.33
CA VAL A 239 6.40 -2.34 -14.50
C VAL A 239 4.95 -2.09 -14.86
N LEU A 240 4.73 -1.42 -16.00
CA LEU A 240 3.39 -1.17 -16.52
C LEU A 240 2.98 -2.32 -17.44
N SER A 241 1.93 -3.06 -17.07
CA SER A 241 1.33 -4.03 -17.99
C SER A 241 0.34 -3.31 -18.92
N PRO A 242 0.37 -3.59 -20.23
CA PRO A 242 -0.65 -3.11 -21.16
C PRO A 242 -1.93 -3.96 -21.13
N THR A 243 -2.06 -4.88 -20.17
CA THR A 243 -3.21 -5.80 -20.05
C THR A 243 -3.77 -5.78 -18.63
N TRP A 244 -4.97 -6.35 -18.48
CA TRP A 244 -5.74 -6.36 -17.24
C TRP A 244 -5.99 -7.79 -16.71
N PHE A 245 -5.24 -8.76 -17.23
CA PHE A 245 -5.25 -10.17 -16.80
C PHE A 245 -6.66 -10.81 -16.72
N PRO A 246 -7.42 -10.86 -17.82
CA PRO A 246 -8.78 -11.40 -17.81
C PRO A 246 -8.83 -12.87 -17.38
N HIS A 247 -9.72 -13.20 -16.44
CA HIS A 247 -9.88 -14.56 -15.92
C HIS A 247 -10.31 -15.53 -17.03
N GLY A 248 -9.66 -16.70 -17.10
CA GLY A 248 -10.00 -17.78 -18.04
C GLY A 248 -9.41 -17.61 -19.45
N GLU A 249 -8.84 -16.45 -19.78
CA GLU A 249 -8.21 -16.23 -21.08
C GLU A 249 -6.80 -16.85 -21.16
N THR A 250 -6.36 -17.12 -22.39
CA THR A 250 -4.97 -17.53 -22.66
C THR A 250 -4.07 -16.30 -22.55
N PRO A 251 -3.01 -16.32 -21.73
CA PRO A 251 -2.14 -15.17 -21.57
C PRO A 251 -1.38 -14.89 -22.87
N SER A 252 -1.29 -13.62 -23.23
CA SER A 252 -0.42 -13.15 -24.29
C SER A 252 1.06 -13.38 -23.95
N GLU A 253 1.91 -13.40 -24.97
CA GLU A 253 3.37 -13.47 -24.77
C GLU A 253 3.89 -12.33 -23.87
N ARG A 254 3.28 -11.15 -23.95
CA ARG A 254 3.64 -9.99 -23.10
C ARG A 254 3.28 -10.23 -21.63
N GLU A 255 2.13 -10.81 -21.34
CA GLU A 255 1.72 -11.16 -19.96
C GLU A 255 2.63 -12.23 -19.37
N MET A 256 3.00 -13.22 -20.16
CA MET A 256 3.97 -14.24 -19.73
C MET A 256 5.38 -13.68 -19.51
N LYS A 257 5.73 -12.58 -20.19
CA LYS A 257 7.01 -11.85 -20.05
C LYS A 257 7.00 -10.78 -18.95
N PHE A 258 5.89 -10.55 -18.25
CA PHE A 258 5.76 -9.59 -17.13
C PHE A 258 6.64 -9.93 -15.90
N LYS A 259 7.59 -10.86 -16.02
CA LYS A 259 8.14 -11.62 -14.89
C LYS A 259 9.27 -10.95 -14.12
N MET A 260 9.98 -9.92 -14.60
CA MET A 260 11.00 -9.25 -13.77
C MET A 260 11.27 -7.77 -14.09
N PRO A 261 11.27 -6.88 -13.07
CA PRO A 261 11.71 -5.49 -13.21
C PRO A 261 13.24 -5.34 -13.31
N ARG A 262 13.69 -4.25 -13.95
CA ARG A 262 15.11 -3.83 -13.97
C ARG A 262 15.46 -3.02 -12.71
N ARG A 263 15.68 -3.73 -11.61
CA ARG A 263 15.97 -3.15 -10.29
C ARG A 263 17.31 -2.42 -10.22
N ALA A 264 17.34 -1.30 -9.52
CA ALA A 264 18.57 -0.63 -9.11
C ALA A 264 19.47 -1.56 -8.29
N ARG A 265 20.80 -1.42 -8.42
CA ARG A 265 21.79 -2.26 -7.73
C ARG A 265 21.59 -2.28 -6.21
N PHE A 266 21.19 -1.15 -5.64
CA PHE A 266 20.88 -1.02 -4.22
C PHE A 266 19.71 -1.94 -3.80
N ILE A 267 18.63 -1.99 -4.58
CA ILE A 267 17.51 -2.91 -4.30
C ILE A 267 17.94 -4.36 -4.44
N VAL A 268 18.73 -4.70 -5.46
CA VAL A 268 19.26 -6.07 -5.61
C VAL A 268 20.10 -6.48 -4.39
N PHE A 269 20.90 -5.56 -3.84
CA PHE A 269 21.65 -5.80 -2.61
C PHE A 269 20.73 -6.05 -1.40
N LEU A 270 19.74 -5.19 -1.19
CA LEU A 270 18.78 -5.33 -0.09
C LEU A 270 17.94 -6.61 -0.20
N ASP A 271 17.49 -6.97 -1.41
CA ASP A 271 16.76 -8.22 -1.66
C ASP A 271 17.59 -9.45 -1.28
N ARG A 272 18.89 -9.45 -1.62
CA ARG A 272 19.83 -10.52 -1.22
C ARG A 272 20.01 -10.57 0.29
N PHE A 273 20.13 -9.42 0.95
CA PHE A 273 20.23 -9.34 2.40
C PHE A 273 18.96 -9.87 3.09
N ALA A 274 17.79 -9.49 2.59
CA ALA A 274 16.50 -9.95 3.09
C ALA A 274 16.34 -11.47 2.93
N ALA A 275 16.71 -12.02 1.76
CA ALA A 275 16.66 -13.46 1.51
C ALA A 275 17.57 -14.26 2.46
N ARG A 276 18.78 -13.76 2.78
CA ARG A 276 19.68 -14.37 3.77
C ARG A 276 19.09 -14.35 5.17
N SER A 277 18.50 -13.22 5.57
CA SER A 277 17.87 -13.04 6.88
C SER A 277 16.65 -13.94 7.09
N HIS A 278 15.94 -14.26 6.01
CA HIS A 278 14.82 -15.21 6.08
C HIS A 278 15.33 -16.65 6.31
N ARG A 279 16.35 -17.10 5.56
CA ARG A 279 16.91 -18.46 5.67
C ARG A 279 17.46 -18.75 7.07
N SER A 280 18.29 -17.85 7.61
CA SER A 280 18.88 -18.02 8.94
C SER A 280 17.86 -18.11 10.06
N ARG A 281 16.65 -17.55 9.87
CA ARG A 281 15.55 -17.58 10.84
C ARG A 281 14.56 -18.72 10.62
N SER A 282 14.56 -19.36 9.45
CA SER A 282 13.71 -20.52 9.15
C SER A 282 14.37 -21.86 9.53
N GLY A 283 15.60 -21.87 10.04
CA GLY A 283 16.30 -23.09 10.43
C GLY A 283 16.64 -24.01 9.25
N VAL A 284 16.82 -23.43 8.05
CA VAL A 284 17.30 -24.08 6.83
C VAL A 284 18.53 -23.35 6.32
#